data_AF-A0A0M2KDV9-F1
#
_entry.id   AF-A0A0M2KDV9-F1
#
_cell.length_a   1.000
_cell.length_b   1.000
_cell.length_c   1.000
_cell.angle_alpha   90.00
_cell.angle_beta   90.00
_cell.angle_gamma   90.00
#
_symmetry.space_group_name_H-M   'P 1'
#
loop_
_entity.id
_entity.type
_entity.pdbx_description
1 polymer ?
#
loop_
_entity_poly.entity_id
_entity_poly.type
_entity_poly.pdbx_seq_one_letter_code
_entity_poly.pdbx_strand_id
1 'polypeptide(L)'
;MMVLSCVTTIALIGALFYHRINLLFSNLIVLLWSAAMASLWTPWLLIPLVIILLPLRRVIFSKPALRTFKKVMPPMSRTEKEAIDAGTTWWEGDLFCGRPDWQKLHRHPQLHLTAEEQAFLDGPVNEACRMANNFKITHEMTDLPPGLWVHLKAHVFSP
;
A
#
# COMPACT_ATOMS: atom_id res chain seq x y z
N MET A 1 15.63 -22.94 -31.52
CA MET A 1 16.64 -23.00 -30.44
C MET A 1 16.66 -21.71 -29.62
N MET A 2 16.94 -20.54 -30.20
CA MET A 2 16.99 -19.25 -29.47
C MET A 2 15.65 -18.79 -28.88
N VAL A 3 14.54 -18.89 -29.64
CA VAL A 3 13.21 -18.48 -29.13
C VAL A 3 12.76 -19.36 -27.96
N LEU A 4 13.06 -20.67 -28.02
CA LEU A 4 12.69 -21.62 -26.99
C LEU A 4 13.42 -21.34 -25.68
N SER A 5 14.72 -20.97 -25.76
CA SER A 5 15.50 -20.60 -24.58
C SER A 5 15.02 -19.29 -23.93
N CYS A 6 14.60 -18.30 -24.74
CA CYS A 6 13.98 -17.08 -24.21
C CYS A 6 12.69 -17.37 -23.44
N VAL A 7 11.80 -18.21 -23.99
CA VAL A 7 10.54 -18.59 -23.33
C VAL A 7 10.80 -19.31 -22.01
N THR A 8 11.76 -20.25 -21.98
CA THR A 8 12.12 -20.95 -20.74
C THR A 8 12.74 -20.03 -19.70
N THR A 9 13.52 -19.02 -20.10
CA THR A 9 14.06 -18.03 -19.17
C THR A 9 12.96 -17.17 -18.55
N ILE A 10 11.96 -16.74 -19.34
CA ILE A 10 10.81 -15.98 -18.84
C ILE A 10 9.98 -16.84 -17.87
N ALA A 11 9.74 -18.10 -18.21
CA ALA A 11 9.02 -19.03 -17.35
C ALA A 11 9.78 -19.29 -16.03
N LEU A 12 11.10 -19.46 -16.07
CA LEU A 12 11.95 -19.61 -14.87
C LEU A 12 11.87 -18.38 -13.98
N ILE A 13 12.03 -17.18 -14.53
CA ILE A 13 11.92 -15.93 -13.78
C ILE A 13 10.52 -15.79 -13.16
N GLY A 14 9.48 -16.10 -13.92
CA GLY A 14 8.09 -16.10 -13.44
C GLY A 14 7.88 -17.07 -12.28
N ALA A 15 8.39 -18.29 -12.38
CA ALA A 15 8.31 -19.30 -11.32
C ALA A 15 9.08 -18.89 -10.05
N LEU A 16 10.29 -18.34 -10.21
CA LEU A 16 11.10 -17.84 -9.09
C LEU A 16 10.39 -16.68 -8.36
N PHE A 17 9.70 -15.81 -9.11
CA PHE A 17 8.92 -14.71 -8.55
C PHE A 17 7.65 -15.21 -7.85
N TYR A 18 6.94 -16.17 -8.46
CA TYR A 18 5.74 -16.79 -7.89
C TYR A 18 6.03 -17.48 -6.55
N HIS A 19 7.11 -18.25 -6.47
CA HIS A 19 7.54 -18.91 -5.23
C HIS A 19 8.24 -17.99 -4.22
N ARG A 20 8.37 -16.69 -4.52
CA ARG A 20 8.97 -15.67 -3.65
C ARG A 20 10.33 -16.09 -3.07
N ILE A 21 11.15 -16.76 -3.90
CA ILE A 21 12.46 -17.25 -3.49
C ILE A 21 13.35 -16.06 -3.14
N ASN A 22 14.15 -16.20 -2.07
CA ASN A 22 15.04 -15.14 -1.61
C ASN A 22 15.97 -14.67 -2.73
N LEU A 23 16.23 -13.35 -2.79
CA LEU A 23 16.88 -12.67 -3.91
C LEU A 23 18.22 -13.30 -4.27
N LEU A 24 19.00 -13.73 -3.27
CA LEU A 24 20.29 -14.39 -3.47
C LEU A 24 20.15 -15.71 -4.23
N PHE A 25 19.23 -16.58 -3.81
CA PHE A 25 19.01 -17.87 -4.48
C PHE A 25 18.44 -17.68 -5.88
N SER A 26 17.48 -16.76 -6.04
CA SER A 26 16.92 -16.41 -7.35
C SER A 26 18.01 -15.94 -8.31
N ASN A 27 18.90 -15.04 -7.86
CA ASN A 27 20.04 -14.58 -8.66
C ASN A 27 21.01 -15.69 -9.03
N LEU A 28 21.37 -16.57 -8.10
CA LEU A 28 22.27 -17.70 -8.36
C LEU A 28 21.68 -18.65 -9.40
N ILE A 29 20.40 -18.99 -9.28
CA ILE A 29 19.70 -19.88 -10.22
C ILE A 29 19.68 -19.26 -11.63
N VAL A 30 19.34 -17.98 -11.75
CA VAL A 30 19.31 -17.30 -13.06
C VAL A 30 20.72 -17.14 -13.65
N LEU A 31 21.75 -16.89 -12.84
CA LEU A 31 23.14 -16.82 -13.32
C LEU A 31 23.63 -18.17 -13.86
N LEU A 32 23.36 -19.27 -13.14
CA LEU A 32 23.72 -20.61 -13.58
C LEU A 32 22.99 -21.00 -14.87
N TRP A 33 21.69 -20.71 -14.95
CA TRP A 33 20.89 -20.91 -16.17
C TRP A 33 21.45 -20.12 -17.36
N SER A 34 21.81 -18.86 -17.15
CA SER A 34 22.34 -17.97 -18.18
C SER A 34 23.74 -18.40 -18.66
N ALA A 35 24.58 -18.88 -17.74
CA ALA A 35 25.90 -19.42 -18.07
C ALA A 35 25.79 -20.71 -18.91
N ALA A 36 24.85 -21.60 -18.58
CA ALA A 36 24.59 -22.80 -19.36
C ALA A 36 24.10 -22.50 -20.79
N MET A 37 23.33 -21.41 -20.95
CA MET A 37 22.78 -20.97 -22.23
C MET A 37 23.68 -19.96 -22.97
N ALA A 38 24.88 -19.65 -22.46
CA ALA A 38 25.74 -18.59 -22.99
C ALA A 38 26.23 -18.83 -24.43
N SER A 39 26.34 -20.10 -24.86
CA SER A 39 26.69 -20.46 -26.24
C SER A 39 25.59 -20.16 -27.25
N LEU A 40 24.34 -20.04 -26.78
CA LEU A 40 23.15 -19.76 -27.60
C LEU A 40 22.81 -18.27 -27.66
N TRP A 41 23.40 -17.45 -26.78
CA TRP A 41 23.03 -16.04 -26.56
C TRP A 41 24.22 -15.13 -26.89
N THR A 42 23.96 -14.00 -27.57
CA THR A 42 25.00 -13.01 -27.84
C THR A 42 25.52 -12.41 -26.52
N PRO A 43 26.85 -12.23 -26.32
CA PRO A 43 27.42 -11.69 -25.08
C PRO A 43 26.80 -10.37 -24.60
N TRP A 44 26.34 -9.54 -25.55
CA TRP A 44 25.61 -8.29 -25.29
C TRP A 44 24.30 -8.46 -24.49
N LEU A 45 23.65 -9.62 -24.56
CA LEU A 45 22.44 -9.93 -23.78
C LEU A 45 22.75 -10.40 -22.35
N LEU A 46 23.95 -10.95 -22.11
CA LEU A 46 24.36 -11.46 -20.80
C LEU A 46 24.77 -10.31 -19.85
N ILE A 47 25.35 -9.24 -20.38
CA ILE A 47 25.82 -8.07 -19.61
C ILE A 47 24.68 -7.39 -18.83
N PRO A 48 23.56 -6.96 -19.44
CA PRO A 48 22.47 -6.32 -18.70
C PRO A 48 21.81 -7.29 -17.71
N LEU A 49 21.74 -8.58 -18.03
CA LEU A 49 21.17 -9.60 -17.16
C LEU A 49 21.99 -9.73 -15.85
N VAL A 50 23.31 -9.77 -15.94
CA VAL A 50 24.20 -9.82 -14.77
C VAL A 50 24.08 -8.55 -13.92
N ILE A 51 23.99 -7.37 -14.55
CA ILE A 51 23.84 -6.08 -13.85
C ILE A 51 22.50 -5.99 -13.10
N ILE A 52 21.42 -6.53 -13.67
CA ILE A 52 20.08 -6.57 -13.06
C ILE A 52 20.02 -7.55 -11.88
N LEU A 53 20.80 -8.63 -11.92
CA LEU A 53 20.81 -9.65 -10.87
C LEU A 53 21.73 -9.26 -9.70
N LEU A 54 22.86 -8.58 -9.93
CA LEU A 54 23.75 -8.19 -8.83
C LEU A 54 23.13 -7.11 -7.91
N PRO A 55 23.54 -7.03 -6.62
CA PRO A 55 23.11 -5.96 -5.71
C PRO A 55 23.50 -4.56 -6.22
N LEU A 56 24.35 -4.50 -7.24
CA LEU A 56 24.75 -3.31 -7.97
C LEU A 56 23.56 -2.51 -8.53
N ARG A 57 22.46 -3.18 -8.93
CA ARG A 57 21.22 -2.51 -9.38
C ARG A 57 20.67 -1.53 -8.35
N ARG A 58 20.77 -1.89 -7.06
CA ARG A 58 20.21 -1.07 -5.98
C ARG A 58 21.02 0.21 -5.81
N VAL A 59 22.33 0.14 -6.02
CA VAL A 59 23.25 1.27 -5.85
C VAL A 59 23.19 2.20 -7.06
N ILE A 60 23.22 1.63 -8.28
CA ILE A 60 23.30 2.41 -9.52
C ILE A 60 21.94 2.98 -9.94
N PHE A 61 20.85 2.21 -9.80
CA PHE A 61 19.53 2.61 -10.30
C PHE A 61 18.58 3.00 -9.16
N SER A 62 18.35 2.10 -8.19
CA SER A 62 17.28 2.30 -7.20
C SER A 62 17.55 3.46 -6.23
N LYS A 63 18.78 3.59 -5.69
CA LYS A 63 19.15 4.67 -4.77
C LYS A 63 19.03 6.07 -5.38
N PRO A 64 19.60 6.38 -6.56
CA PRO A 64 19.44 7.71 -7.15
C PRO A 64 18.01 7.99 -7.58
N ALA A 65 17.28 7.01 -8.13
CA ALA A 65 15.86 7.18 -8.44
C ALA A 65 15.04 7.55 -7.20
N LEU A 66 15.25 6.83 -6.08
CA LEU A 66 14.59 7.14 -4.81
C LEU A 66 14.99 8.52 -4.27
N ARG A 67 16.26 8.94 -4.41
CA ARG A 67 16.71 10.28 -4.01
C ARG A 67 16.02 11.37 -4.81
N THR A 68 15.89 11.20 -6.12
CA THR A 68 15.17 12.15 -6.99
C THR A 68 13.68 12.19 -6.63
N PHE A 69 13.08 11.03 -6.42
CA PHE A 69 11.67 10.92 -6.04
C PHE A 69 11.37 11.60 -4.69
N LYS A 70 12.27 11.45 -3.71
CA LYS A 70 12.16 12.15 -2.42
C LYS A 70 12.22 13.68 -2.53
N LYS A 71 12.82 14.23 -3.59
CA LYS A 71 12.87 15.69 -3.81
C LYS A 71 11.54 16.25 -4.33
N VAL A 72 10.75 15.44 -5.03
CA VAL A 72 9.45 15.87 -5.59
C VAL A 72 8.28 15.54 -4.66
N MET A 73 8.48 14.64 -3.70
CA MET A 73 7.47 14.38 -2.68
C MET A 73 7.33 15.58 -1.74
N PRO A 74 6.11 16.08 -1.52
CA PRO A 74 5.87 17.14 -0.55
C PRO A 74 6.25 16.67 0.86
N PRO A 75 6.78 17.55 1.72
CA PRO A 75 6.99 17.22 3.11
C PRO A 75 5.64 16.94 3.77
N MET A 76 5.55 15.81 4.47
CA MET A 76 4.34 15.45 5.21
C MET A 76 4.07 16.49 6.29
N SER A 77 2.84 17.03 6.33
CA SER A 77 2.47 18.01 7.37
C SER A 77 2.38 17.32 8.74
N ARG A 78 2.51 18.09 9.83
CA ARG A 78 2.41 17.54 11.20
C ARG A 78 1.09 16.81 11.43
N THR A 79 -0.03 17.40 11.01
CA THR A 79 -1.37 16.83 11.18
C THR A 79 -1.60 15.59 10.32
N GLU A 80 -1.08 15.59 9.09
CA GLU A 80 -1.15 14.43 8.20
C GLU A 80 -0.30 13.27 8.72
N LYS A 81 0.86 13.57 9.30
CA LYS A 81 1.69 12.58 9.98
C LYS A 81 1.00 12.03 11.23
N GLU A 82 0.43 12.89 12.06
CA GLU A 82 -0.36 12.46 13.22
C GLU A 82 -1.57 11.62 12.81
N ALA A 83 -2.25 11.93 11.70
CA ALA A 83 -3.34 11.13 11.17
C ALA A 83 -2.89 9.75 10.67
N ILE A 84 -1.73 9.67 10.00
CA ILE A 84 -1.14 8.39 9.57
C ILE A 84 -0.60 7.58 10.76
N ASP A 85 0.02 8.23 11.74
CA ASP A 85 0.56 7.57 12.93
C ASP A 85 -0.56 7.13 13.89
N ALA A 86 -1.66 7.89 13.98
CA ALA A 86 -2.88 7.53 14.70
C ALA A 86 -3.66 6.42 13.98
N GLY A 87 -3.55 6.35 12.65
CA GLY A 87 -3.99 5.22 11.86
C GLY A 87 -3.08 4.01 12.10
N THR A 88 -3.58 2.97 12.74
CA THR A 88 -2.84 1.70 12.76
C THR A 88 -2.81 1.13 11.34
N THR A 89 -1.63 0.72 10.86
CA THR A 89 -1.56 -0.09 9.64
C THR A 89 -2.07 -1.48 10.01
N TRP A 90 -3.30 -1.79 9.60
CA TRP A 90 -3.98 -3.05 9.91
C TRP A 90 -3.41 -4.19 9.06
N TRP A 91 -4.23 -4.83 8.24
CA TRP A 91 -3.78 -5.86 7.33
C TRP A 91 -3.27 -5.27 6.00
N GLU A 92 -3.76 -4.10 5.58
CA GLU A 92 -3.35 -3.48 4.32
C GLU A 92 -1.86 -3.11 4.29
N GLY A 93 -1.25 -2.85 5.45
CA GLY A 93 0.20 -2.64 5.56
C GLY A 93 0.99 -3.83 5.00
N ASP A 94 0.56 -5.05 5.30
CA ASP A 94 1.21 -6.28 4.83
C ASP A 94 1.00 -6.48 3.33
N LEU A 95 -0.17 -6.09 2.82
CA LEU A 95 -0.48 -6.08 1.39
C LEU A 95 0.44 -5.12 0.62
N PHE A 96 0.58 -3.87 1.08
CA PHE A 96 1.41 -2.86 0.44
C PHE A 96 2.91 -3.13 0.56
N CYS A 97 3.34 -3.80 1.64
CA CYS A 97 4.71 -4.31 1.77
C CYS A 97 4.97 -5.57 0.92
N GLY A 98 3.96 -6.06 0.19
CA GLY A 98 4.07 -7.21 -0.70
C GLY A 98 4.26 -8.53 0.06
N ARG A 99 3.90 -8.62 1.34
CA ARG A 99 3.95 -9.83 2.18
C ARG A 99 2.62 -10.01 2.93
N PRO A 100 1.48 -10.13 2.22
CA PRO A 100 0.19 -10.22 2.88
C PRO A 100 0.10 -11.48 3.74
N ASP A 101 -0.24 -11.30 5.02
CA ASP A 101 -0.61 -12.40 5.93
C ASP A 101 -2.14 -12.56 5.94
N TRP A 102 -2.65 -13.48 5.12
CA TRP A 102 -4.09 -13.73 5.04
C TRP A 102 -4.69 -14.29 6.34
N GLN A 103 -3.90 -14.95 7.18
CA GLN A 103 -4.40 -15.42 8.47
C GLN A 103 -4.63 -14.25 9.42
N LYS A 104 -3.77 -13.23 9.38
CA LYS A 104 -4.00 -11.97 10.11
C LYS A 104 -5.31 -11.31 9.68
N LEU A 105 -5.60 -11.27 8.38
CA LEU A 105 -6.89 -10.76 7.87
C LEU A 105 -8.09 -11.50 8.46
N HIS A 106 -8.08 -12.83 8.36
CA HIS A 106 -9.19 -13.66 8.82
C HIS A 106 -9.36 -13.68 10.35
N ARG A 107 -8.29 -13.40 11.10
CA ARG A 107 -8.33 -13.30 12.56
C ARG A 107 -8.78 -11.94 13.06
N HIS A 108 -8.96 -10.94 12.21
CA HIS A 108 -9.47 -9.65 12.67
C HIS A 108 -10.89 -9.83 13.24
N PRO A 109 -11.09 -9.51 14.53
CA PRO A 109 -12.39 -9.66 15.15
C PRO A 109 -13.38 -8.70 14.49
N GLN A 110 -14.63 -9.15 14.31
CA GLN A 110 -15.71 -8.24 13.98
C GLN A 110 -15.87 -7.26 15.14
N LEU A 111 -15.70 -5.96 14.87
CA LEU A 111 -16.06 -4.94 15.84
C LEU A 111 -17.57 -5.00 16.02
N HIS A 112 -17.98 -5.26 17.26
CA HIS A 112 -19.37 -5.10 17.67
C HIS A 112 -19.46 -3.80 18.45
N LEU A 113 -20.44 -2.98 18.10
CA LEU A 113 -20.76 -1.80 18.90
C LEU A 113 -21.34 -2.26 20.23
N THR A 114 -20.89 -1.63 21.31
CA THR A 114 -21.56 -1.76 22.60
C THR A 114 -23.00 -1.24 22.49
N ALA A 115 -23.87 -1.67 23.41
CA ALA A 115 -25.25 -1.18 23.41
C ALA A 115 -25.34 0.35 23.55
N GLU A 116 -24.40 0.95 24.26
CA GLU A 116 -24.29 2.41 24.44
C GLU A 116 -23.89 3.11 23.13
N GLU A 117 -22.87 2.60 22.44
CA GLU A 117 -22.44 3.14 21.14
C GLU A 117 -23.54 2.99 20.09
N GLN A 118 -24.21 1.84 20.05
CA GLN A 118 -25.32 1.60 19.12
C GLN A 118 -26.49 2.55 19.42
N ALA A 119 -26.86 2.75 20.69
CA ALA A 119 -27.91 3.69 21.07
C ALA A 119 -27.53 5.15 20.74
N PHE A 120 -26.25 5.50 20.84
CA PHE A 120 -25.75 6.82 20.45
C PHE A 120 -25.86 7.05 18.94
N LEU A 121 -25.51 6.05 18.12
CA LEU A 121 -25.70 6.11 16.67
C LEU A 121 -27.18 6.20 16.30
N ASP A 122 -28.01 5.35 16.90
CA ASP A 122 -29.43 5.23 16.53
C ASP A 122 -30.27 6.44 16.95
N GLY A 123 -29.89 7.15 18.01
CA GLY A 123 -30.57 8.34 18.52
C GLY A 123 -29.86 9.64 18.13
N PRO A 124 -28.93 10.16 18.96
CA PRO A 124 -28.27 11.43 18.76
C PRO A 124 -27.71 11.67 17.35
N VAL A 125 -27.01 10.68 16.77
CA VAL A 125 -26.37 10.82 15.45
C VAL A 125 -27.41 10.86 14.33
N ASN A 126 -28.36 9.94 14.32
CA ASN A 126 -29.42 9.94 13.31
C ASN A 126 -30.24 11.25 13.33
N GLU A 127 -30.52 11.79 14.52
CA GLU A 127 -31.21 13.07 14.63
C GLU A 127 -30.36 14.22 14.10
N ALA A 128 -29.06 14.24 14.39
CA ALA A 128 -28.13 15.22 13.83
C ALA A 128 -28.09 15.15 12.30
N CYS A 129 -28.04 13.94 11.72
CA CYS A 129 -28.10 13.71 10.27
C CYS A 129 -29.40 14.21 9.66
N ARG A 130 -30.54 14.03 10.35
CA ARG A 130 -31.85 14.52 9.88
C ARG A 130 -31.92 16.05 9.86
N MET A 131 -31.27 16.70 10.83
CA MET A 131 -31.17 18.17 10.90
C MET A 131 -30.17 18.75 9.89
N ALA A 132 -29.21 17.95 9.42
CA ALA A 132 -28.14 18.36 8.53
C ALA A 132 -28.60 18.36 7.06
N ASN A 133 -28.95 19.54 6.54
CA ASN A 133 -29.14 19.74 5.10
C ASN A 133 -27.83 20.22 4.46
N ASN A 134 -27.19 19.35 3.66
CA ASN A 134 -25.89 19.63 3.06
C ASN A 134 -25.88 20.88 2.16
N PHE A 135 -26.90 21.07 1.31
CA PHE A 135 -26.95 22.23 0.41
C PHE A 135 -27.03 23.55 1.21
N LYS A 136 -27.88 23.56 2.24
CA LYS A 136 -28.06 24.72 3.11
C LYS A 136 -26.78 25.08 3.88
N ILE A 137 -26.10 24.06 4.41
CA ILE A 137 -24.85 24.23 5.15
C ILE A 137 -23.75 24.79 4.26
N THR A 138 -23.58 24.21 3.07
CA THR A 138 -22.42 24.51 2.22
C THR A 138 -22.61 25.73 1.33
N HIS A 139 -23.82 25.99 0.84
CA HIS A 139 -24.07 27.01 -0.19
C HIS A 139 -24.88 28.21 0.31
N GLU A 140 -25.78 28.05 1.29
CA GLU A 140 -26.58 29.17 1.81
C GLU A 140 -25.93 29.84 3.02
N MET A 141 -25.59 29.06 4.05
CA MET A 141 -25.08 29.59 5.32
C MET A 141 -23.56 29.59 5.41
N THR A 142 -22.88 28.69 4.68
CA THR A 142 -21.44 28.40 4.84
C THR A 142 -21.08 28.03 6.29
N ASP A 143 -22.06 27.53 7.06
CA ASP A 143 -21.96 27.14 8.45
C ASP A 143 -23.11 26.18 8.81
N LEU A 144 -23.03 25.51 9.97
CA LEU A 144 -24.09 24.63 10.46
C LEU A 144 -25.29 25.44 10.98
N PRO A 145 -26.53 24.97 10.76
CA PRO A 145 -27.73 25.58 11.32
C PRO A 145 -27.63 25.72 12.85
N PRO A 146 -28.12 26.84 13.44
CA PRO A 146 -28.04 27.05 14.90
C PRO A 146 -28.64 25.91 15.73
N GLY A 147 -29.76 25.32 15.27
CA GLY A 147 -30.38 24.17 15.92
C GLY A 147 -29.49 22.93 15.93
N LEU A 148 -28.78 22.67 14.84
CA LEU A 148 -27.82 21.57 14.75
C LEU A 148 -26.62 21.83 15.66
N TRP A 149 -26.12 23.07 15.72
CA TRP A 149 -25.06 23.45 16.65
C TRP A 149 -25.43 23.22 18.12
N VAL A 150 -26.68 23.54 18.51
CA VAL A 150 -27.17 23.30 19.87
C VAL A 150 -27.28 21.80 20.16
N HIS A 151 -27.83 21.02 19.21
CA HIS A 151 -27.94 19.57 19.33
C HIS A 151 -26.57 18.90 19.48
N LEU A 152 -25.61 19.25 18.63
CA LEU A 152 -24.25 18.71 18.69
C LEU A 152 -23.52 19.06 19.99
N LYS A 153 -23.78 20.24 20.59
CA LYS A 153 -23.18 20.63 21.87
C LYS A 153 -23.88 20.00 23.08
N ALA A 154 -25.18 19.70 22.97
CA ALA A 154 -25.95 19.07 24.04
C ALA A 154 -25.58 17.59 24.22
N HIS A 155 -25.06 16.95 23.18
CA HIS A 155 -24.60 15.57 23.18
C HIS A 155 -23.07 15.51 23.06
N VAL A 156 -22.45 14.39 23.44
CA VAL A 156 -20.99 14.22 23.44
C VAL A 156 -20.47 13.92 22.03
N PHE A 157 -20.58 14.90 21.11
CA PHE A 157 -20.03 14.82 19.75
C PHE A 157 -18.60 15.39 19.64
N SER A 158 -18.08 15.98 20.74
CA SER A 158 -16.70 16.46 20.81
C SER A 158 -15.75 15.29 21.06
N PRO A 159 -14.51 15.30 20.52
CA PRO A 159 -13.45 14.42 20.98
C PRO A 159 -13.17 14.60 22.48
#